data_AF-A0A7W0T521-F1
#
_entry.id   AF-A0A7W0T521-F1
#
_cell.length_a   1.000
_cell.length_b   1.000
_cell.length_c   1.000
_cell.angle_alpha   90.00
_cell.angle_beta   90.00
_cell.angle_gamma   90.00
#
_symmetry.space_group_name_H-M   'P 1'
#
loop_
_entity.id
_entity.type
_entity.pdbx_description
1 polymer ?
#
loop_
_entity_poly.entity_id
_entity_poly.type
_entity_poly.pdbx_seq_one_letter_code
_entity_poly.pdbx_strand_id
1 'polypeptide(L)'
;MYDALTSRYGFSCPVRGETSVTLSAFRSLERLEGTAHPVVYRVTFVCSCGGEHPGLVTHDELDWAPLGFGGERFFNLMTARLEDSADEFGDLAARRIQAGEWPWSFFCLPEERPRPVFPSSFVLLATADGTVGLAVRCPACARTSVNLVTTSHVDLPFHNDTEVGVVRHVFWEEPVVEEFRSFLGSSEFDARRLRL
;
A
#
# COMPACT_ATOMS: atom_id res chain seq x y z
N MET A 1 5.89 -12.94 3.35
CA MET A 1 4.70 -13.70 2.92
C MET A 1 3.46 -12.89 3.22
N TYR A 2 2.59 -12.72 2.23
CA TYR A 2 1.34 -11.96 2.35
C TYR A 2 0.16 -12.92 2.59
N ASP A 3 -0.68 -12.58 3.56
CA ASP A 3 -1.95 -13.26 3.88
C ASP A 3 -3.10 -12.48 3.25
N ALA A 4 -3.78 -13.10 2.29
CA ALA A 4 -4.84 -12.47 1.52
C ALA A 4 -6.18 -12.39 2.26
N LEU A 5 -6.40 -13.28 3.24
CA LEU A 5 -7.63 -13.30 4.04
C LEU A 5 -7.64 -12.17 5.07
N THR A 6 -6.47 -11.83 5.62
CA THR A 6 -6.34 -10.75 6.62
C THR A 6 -5.74 -9.46 6.07
N SER A 7 -5.32 -9.47 4.80
CA SER A 7 -4.64 -8.37 4.10
C SER A 7 -3.39 -7.89 4.85
N ARG A 8 -2.53 -8.84 5.25
CA ARG A 8 -1.35 -8.56 6.08
C ARG A 8 -0.07 -9.14 5.50
N TYR A 9 1.03 -8.42 5.70
CA TYR A 9 2.39 -8.83 5.36
C TYR A 9 3.09 -9.41 6.59
N GLY A 10 3.54 -10.65 6.49
CA GLY A 10 4.38 -11.31 7.48
C GLY A 10 5.85 -10.91 7.34
N PHE A 11 6.42 -10.37 8.41
CA PHE A 11 7.83 -10.01 8.55
C PHE A 11 8.43 -10.61 9.82
N SER A 12 9.77 -10.72 9.84
CA SER A 12 10.50 -11.09 11.04
C SER A 12 10.72 -9.87 11.95
N CYS A 13 10.39 -10.02 13.23
CA CYS A 13 10.68 -9.02 14.27
C CYS A 13 11.79 -9.55 15.19
N PRO A 14 12.88 -8.80 15.43
CA PRO A 14 13.96 -9.23 16.33
C PRO A 14 13.51 -9.51 17.78
N VAL A 15 12.41 -8.87 18.21
CA VAL A 15 11.91 -8.94 19.59
C VAL A 15 10.85 -10.03 19.76
N ARG A 16 9.97 -10.22 18.76
CA ARG A 16 8.81 -11.13 18.83
C ARG A 16 8.90 -12.35 17.93
N GLY A 17 9.97 -12.48 17.15
CA GLY A 17 10.15 -13.53 16.14
C GLY A 17 9.45 -13.18 14.83
N GLU A 18 8.12 -13.27 14.82
CA GLU A 18 7.28 -12.99 13.64
C GLU A 18 6.22 -11.93 13.96
N THR A 19 5.89 -11.10 12.97
CA THR A 19 4.84 -10.10 13.07
C THR A 19 4.10 -9.99 11.74
N SER A 20 2.79 -9.71 11.81
CA SER A 20 1.97 -9.40 10.63
C SER A 20 1.52 -7.94 10.68
N VAL A 21 1.72 -7.21 9.59
CA VAL A 21 1.44 -5.77 9.52
C VAL A 21 0.65 -5.45 8.25
N THR A 22 -0.19 -4.43 8.30
CA THR A 22 -0.95 -3.94 7.14
C THR A 22 -0.08 -3.04 6.26
N LEU A 23 -0.54 -2.72 5.05
CA LEU A 23 0.21 -1.88 4.12
C LEU A 23 0.36 -0.44 4.67
N SER A 24 -0.67 0.06 5.36
CA SER A 24 -0.68 1.34 6.08
C SER A 24 0.38 1.43 7.19
N ALA A 25 0.87 0.31 7.72
CA ALA A 25 1.94 0.28 8.71
C ALA A 25 3.33 0.51 8.09
N PHE A 26 3.44 0.53 6.76
CA PHE A 26 4.69 0.81 6.08
C PHE A 26 5.03 2.30 6.27
N ARG A 27 6.30 2.64 6.08
CA ARG A 27 6.84 4.00 6.22
C ARG A 27 7.61 4.44 5.00
N SER A 28 8.42 3.55 4.45
CA SER A 28 9.10 3.76 3.17
C SER A 28 9.13 2.47 2.38
N LEU A 29 9.06 2.59 1.05
CA LEU A 29 9.32 1.52 0.12
C LEU A 29 10.37 1.99 -0.88
N GLU A 30 11.42 1.20 -1.04
CA GLU A 30 12.52 1.51 -1.94
C GLU A 30 12.87 0.27 -2.75
N ARG A 31 12.95 0.43 -4.08
CA ARG A 31 13.37 -0.66 -4.95
C ARG A 31 14.87 -0.86 -4.82
N LEU A 32 15.30 -2.08 -4.51
CA LEU A 32 16.72 -2.42 -4.48
C LEU A 32 17.28 -2.53 -5.91
N GLU A 33 18.46 -1.96 -6.11
CA GLU A 33 19.22 -2.11 -7.36
C GLU A 33 19.82 -3.52 -7.46
N GLY A 34 19.77 -4.14 -8.64
CA GLY A 34 20.45 -5.42 -8.88
C GLY A 34 19.73 -6.33 -9.87
N THR A 35 18.57 -6.87 -9.51
CA THR A 35 17.85 -7.85 -10.34
C THR A 35 16.68 -7.19 -11.05
N ALA A 36 16.68 -7.23 -12.40
CA ALA A 36 15.50 -6.84 -13.18
C ALA A 36 14.30 -7.72 -12.81
N HIS A 37 14.54 -9.01 -12.52
CA HIS A 37 13.59 -9.94 -11.92
C HIS A 37 14.33 -11.00 -11.06
N PRO A 38 13.83 -11.35 -9.85
CA PRO A 38 12.70 -10.72 -9.18
C PRO A 38 13.06 -9.31 -8.69
N VAL A 39 12.12 -8.38 -8.81
CA VAL A 39 12.26 -7.03 -8.25
C VAL A 39 11.97 -7.14 -6.75
N VAL A 40 12.92 -6.69 -5.93
CA VAL A 40 12.81 -6.71 -4.47
C VAL A 40 12.74 -5.28 -3.95
N TYR A 41 11.82 -5.06 -3.03
CA TYR A 41 11.63 -3.80 -2.32
C TYR A 41 12.14 -3.94 -0.89
N ARG A 42 12.93 -2.96 -0.46
CA ARG A 42 13.22 -2.71 0.94
C ARG A 42 12.08 -1.86 1.51
N VAL A 43 11.42 -2.39 2.52
CA VAL A 43 10.32 -1.73 3.22
C VAL A 43 10.76 -1.41 4.64
N THR A 44 10.51 -0.19 5.11
CA THR A 44 10.56 0.11 6.54
C THR A 44 9.14 0.08 7.09
N PHE A 45 8.87 -0.72 8.12
CA PHE A 45 7.53 -0.85 8.70
C PHE A 45 7.54 -0.61 10.20
N VAL A 46 6.41 -0.12 10.73
CA VAL A 46 6.18 -0.02 12.18
C VAL A 46 5.71 -1.36 12.69
N CYS A 47 6.50 -1.94 13.60
CA CYS A 47 6.16 -3.19 14.25
C CYS A 47 5.30 -2.96 15.49
N SER A 48 4.49 -3.95 15.84
CA SER A 48 3.73 -4.00 17.10
C SER A 48 4.59 -3.99 18.37
N CYS A 49 5.92 -4.16 18.24
CA CYS A 49 6.88 -3.99 19.34
C CYS A 49 7.21 -2.52 19.64
N GLY A 50 6.75 -1.57 18.82
CA GLY A 50 7.02 -0.13 18.94
C GLY A 50 8.26 0.36 18.20
N GLY A 51 9.01 -0.52 17.55
CA GLY A 51 10.16 -0.18 16.72
C GLY A 51 9.85 -0.15 15.22
N GLU A 52 10.68 0.57 14.46
CA GLU A 52 10.71 0.49 13.00
C GLU A 52 11.74 -0.55 12.57
N HIS A 53 11.36 -1.43 11.64
CA HIS A 53 12.21 -2.51 11.17
C HIS A 53 12.26 -2.56 9.65
N PRO A 54 13.42 -2.93 9.07
CA PRO A 54 13.51 -3.23 7.65
C PRO A 54 12.92 -4.61 7.35
N GLY A 55 12.18 -4.71 6.27
CA GLY A 55 11.68 -5.94 5.66
C GLY A 55 12.00 -5.97 4.17
N LEU A 56 12.03 -7.17 3.60
CA LEU A 56 12.14 -7.36 2.16
C LEU A 56 10.82 -7.93 1.65
N VAL A 57 10.32 -7.36 0.57
CA VAL A 57 9.10 -7.82 -0.10
C VAL A 57 9.37 -7.90 -1.59
N THR A 58 8.90 -8.95 -2.24
CA THR A 58 8.98 -9.07 -3.70
C THR A 58 7.89 -8.24 -4.37
N HIS A 59 8.09 -7.83 -5.61
CA HIS A 59 7.03 -7.20 -6.40
C HIS A 59 5.76 -8.07 -6.47
N ASP A 60 5.91 -9.39 -6.55
CA ASP A 60 4.80 -10.33 -6.58
C ASP A 60 4.00 -10.31 -5.28
N GLU A 61 4.67 -10.30 -4.13
CA GLU A 61 3.99 -10.16 -2.83
C GLU A 61 3.33 -8.79 -2.64
N LEU A 62 3.85 -7.75 -3.26
CA LEU A 62 3.40 -6.38 -3.06
C LEU A 62 2.20 -6.00 -3.94
N ASP A 63 2.21 -6.41 -5.21
CA ASP A 63 1.23 -5.98 -6.21
C ASP A 63 0.23 -7.08 -6.59
N TRP A 64 0.67 -8.34 -6.60
CA TRP A 64 -0.12 -9.46 -7.15
C TRP A 64 -0.77 -10.31 -6.04
N ALA A 65 -0.05 -10.61 -4.96
CA ALA A 65 -0.58 -11.39 -3.85
C ALA A 65 -1.86 -10.78 -3.21
N PRO A 66 -1.99 -9.45 -3.05
CA PRO A 66 -3.24 -8.83 -2.60
C PRO A 66 -4.45 -9.09 -3.48
N LEU A 67 -4.24 -9.37 -4.77
CA LEU A 67 -5.32 -9.65 -5.72
C LEU A 67 -5.74 -11.12 -5.72
N GLY A 68 -5.19 -11.93 -4.82
CA GLY A 68 -5.45 -13.38 -4.73
C GLY A 68 -4.44 -14.25 -5.47
N PHE A 69 -3.48 -13.65 -6.20
CA PHE A 69 -2.40 -14.37 -6.87
C PHE A 69 -1.28 -14.71 -5.86
N GLY A 70 -1.61 -15.53 -4.87
CA GLY A 70 -0.74 -15.86 -3.74
C GLY A 70 -1.00 -17.22 -3.07
N GLY A 71 -2.09 -17.92 -3.43
CA GLY A 71 -2.23 -19.34 -3.11
C GLY A 71 -2.41 -19.66 -1.63
N GLU A 72 -3.42 -19.10 -0.97
CA GLU A 72 -3.76 -19.53 0.39
C GLU A 72 -4.99 -20.44 0.39
N ARG A 73 -4.84 -21.59 1.06
CA ARG A 73 -5.94 -22.52 1.30
C ARG A 73 -6.73 -22.05 2.51
N PHE A 74 -8.04 -22.00 2.38
CA PHE A 74 -8.93 -21.67 3.48
C PHE A 74 -9.65 -22.92 3.97
N PHE A 75 -10.03 -22.93 5.25
CA PHE A 75 -10.86 -24.00 5.79
C PHE A 75 -12.33 -23.67 5.59
N ASN A 76 -12.97 -24.37 4.66
CA ASN A 76 -14.39 -24.24 4.39
C ASN A 76 -15.20 -24.94 5.50
N LEU A 77 -15.88 -24.16 6.34
CA LEU A 77 -16.70 -24.66 7.44
C LEU A 77 -17.91 -25.47 6.98
N MET A 78 -18.41 -25.22 5.76
CA MET A 78 -19.57 -25.90 5.20
C MET A 78 -19.23 -27.30 4.67
N THR A 79 -17.98 -27.52 4.25
CA THR A 79 -17.48 -28.79 3.71
C THR A 79 -16.49 -29.49 4.64
N ALA A 80 -16.04 -28.82 5.70
CA ALA A 80 -15.00 -29.23 6.64
C ALA A 80 -13.67 -29.61 5.94
N ARG A 81 -13.31 -28.90 4.86
CA ARG A 81 -12.12 -29.18 4.05
C ARG A 81 -11.29 -27.92 3.84
N LEU A 82 -9.99 -28.11 3.63
CA LEU A 82 -9.11 -27.08 3.09
C LEU A 82 -9.31 -27.02 1.58
N GLU A 83 -9.79 -25.89 1.09
CA GLU A 83 -10.05 -25.63 -0.32
C GLU A 83 -9.11 -24.51 -0.81
N ASP A 84 -8.82 -24.53 -2.11
CA ASP A 84 -8.00 -23.52 -2.76
C ASP A 84 -8.90 -22.42 -3.32
N SER A 85 -8.60 -21.16 -3.03
CA SER A 85 -9.37 -20.00 -3.53
C SER A 85 -8.58 -19.12 -4.49
N ALA A 86 -7.31 -19.45 -4.75
CA ALA A 86 -6.44 -18.57 -5.52
C ALA A 86 -7.04 -18.24 -6.90
N ASP A 87 -7.56 -19.26 -7.58
CA ASP A 87 -8.18 -19.11 -8.90
C ASP A 87 -9.46 -18.26 -8.84
N GLU A 88 -10.30 -18.43 -7.80
CA GLU A 88 -11.53 -17.67 -7.66
C GLU A 88 -11.29 -16.19 -7.35
N PHE A 89 -10.33 -15.89 -6.45
CA PHE A 89 -9.96 -14.51 -6.13
C PHE A 89 -9.29 -13.83 -7.31
N GLY A 90 -8.37 -14.53 -7.99
CA GLY A 90 -7.71 -14.02 -9.20
C GLY A 90 -8.70 -13.73 -10.33
N ASP A 91 -9.66 -14.63 -10.55
CA ASP A 91 -10.73 -14.43 -11.54
C ASP A 91 -11.63 -13.24 -11.19
N LEU A 92 -12.00 -13.08 -9.92
CA LEU A 92 -12.79 -11.93 -9.46
C LEU A 92 -12.03 -10.61 -9.67
N ALA A 93 -10.75 -10.57 -9.29
CA ALA A 93 -9.90 -9.41 -9.48
C ALA A 93 -9.77 -9.05 -10.98
N ALA A 94 -9.54 -10.05 -11.84
CA ALA A 94 -9.47 -9.86 -13.28
C ALA A 94 -10.78 -9.29 -13.86
N ARG A 95 -11.94 -9.80 -13.43
CA ARG A 95 -13.25 -9.29 -13.87
C ARG A 95 -13.48 -7.85 -13.45
N ARG A 96 -13.11 -7.48 -12.22
CA ARG A 96 -13.20 -6.09 -11.74
C ARG A 96 -12.32 -5.15 -12.58
N ILE A 97 -11.06 -5.53 -12.81
CA ILE A 97 -10.13 -4.75 -13.64
C ILE A 97 -10.68 -4.59 -15.07
N GLN A 98 -11.24 -5.65 -15.66
CA GLN A 98 -11.88 -5.59 -16.99
C GLN A 98 -13.11 -4.66 -17.02
N ALA A 99 -13.83 -4.54 -15.91
CA ALA A 99 -14.93 -3.58 -15.74
C ALA A 99 -14.45 -2.13 -15.50
N GLY A 100 -13.13 -1.90 -15.42
CA GLY A 100 -12.54 -0.59 -15.13
C GLY A 100 -12.44 -0.26 -13.63
N GLU A 101 -12.76 -1.22 -12.76
CA GLU A 101 -12.57 -1.10 -11.31
C GLU A 101 -11.13 -1.48 -10.97
N TRP A 102 -10.34 -0.50 -10.55
CA TRP A 102 -8.94 -0.70 -10.22
C TRP A 102 -8.74 -0.99 -8.72
N PRO A 103 -7.79 -1.88 -8.37
CA PRO A 103 -7.54 -2.25 -6.97
C PRO A 103 -7.20 -1.05 -6.08
N TRP A 104 -6.36 -0.14 -6.59
CA TRP A 104 -6.08 1.14 -5.96
C TRP A 104 -6.04 2.24 -7.01
N SER A 105 -6.55 3.42 -6.62
CA SER A 105 -6.58 4.59 -7.48
C SER A 105 -6.24 5.86 -6.70
N PHE A 106 -5.18 6.54 -7.10
CA PHE A 106 -4.72 7.79 -6.47
C PHE A 106 -4.74 8.95 -7.46
N PHE A 107 -4.79 10.18 -6.94
CA PHE A 107 -4.82 11.36 -7.79
C PHE A 107 -3.43 11.73 -8.29
N CYS A 108 -3.29 11.88 -9.60
CA CYS A 108 -2.09 12.40 -10.23
C CYS A 108 -2.22 13.92 -10.35
N LEU A 109 -1.48 14.67 -9.53
CA LEU A 109 -1.55 16.13 -9.53
C LEU A 109 -1.18 16.75 -10.90
N PRO A 110 -0.09 16.34 -11.59
CA PRO A 110 0.25 16.92 -12.90
C PRO A 110 -0.76 16.65 -14.02
N GLU A 111 -1.52 15.55 -13.93
CA GLU A 111 -2.53 15.20 -14.94
C GLU A 111 -3.96 15.56 -14.52
N GLU A 112 -4.13 16.08 -13.30
CA GLU A 112 -5.40 16.48 -12.69
C GLU A 112 -6.48 15.39 -12.77
N ARG A 113 -6.09 14.11 -12.64
CA ARG A 113 -7.02 12.96 -12.69
C ARG A 113 -6.58 11.79 -11.81
N PRO A 114 -7.53 10.95 -11.35
CA PRO A 114 -7.20 9.68 -10.73
C PRO A 114 -6.50 8.74 -11.71
N ARG A 115 -5.52 8.00 -11.22
CA ARG A 115 -4.77 6.98 -11.95
C ARG A 115 -4.73 5.68 -11.18
N PRO A 116 -4.82 4.53 -11.87
CA PRO A 116 -4.56 3.25 -11.26
C PRO A 116 -3.08 3.14 -10.89
N VAL A 117 -2.83 2.65 -9.69
CA VAL A 117 -1.48 2.57 -9.11
C VAL A 117 -1.41 1.29 -8.31
N PHE A 118 -0.25 0.64 -8.34
CA PHE A 118 0.04 -0.51 -7.48
C PHE A 118 0.92 -0.11 -6.29
N PRO A 119 0.90 -0.87 -5.18
CA PRO A 119 1.69 -0.54 -3.98
C PRO A 119 3.20 -0.41 -4.24
N SER A 120 3.75 -1.06 -5.25
CA SER A 120 5.13 -0.87 -5.72
C SER A 120 5.51 0.55 -6.16
N SER A 121 4.51 1.41 -6.40
CA SER A 121 4.68 2.82 -6.75
C SER A 121 4.64 3.75 -5.54
N PHE A 122 4.47 3.21 -4.34
CA PHE A 122 4.51 3.99 -3.11
C PHE A 122 5.94 4.32 -2.73
N VAL A 123 6.17 5.53 -2.23
CA VAL A 123 7.48 5.99 -1.80
C VAL A 123 7.50 6.12 -0.28
N LEU A 124 6.55 6.89 0.27
CA LEU A 124 6.43 7.16 1.70
C LEU A 124 5.00 7.04 2.18
N LEU A 125 4.85 6.54 3.40
CA LEU A 125 3.60 6.39 4.11
C LEU A 125 3.72 6.98 5.50
N ALA A 126 2.71 7.72 5.91
CA ALA A 126 2.54 8.03 7.31
C ALA A 126 1.06 8.08 7.69
N THR A 127 0.78 7.55 8.87
CA THR A 127 -0.56 7.36 9.39
C THR A 127 -0.82 8.36 10.51
N ALA A 128 -1.94 9.07 10.45
CA ALA A 128 -2.39 9.98 11.50
C ALA A 128 -3.91 9.88 11.65
N ASP A 129 -4.37 9.51 12.85
CA ASP A 129 -5.80 9.46 13.24
C ASP A 129 -6.74 8.84 12.20
N GLY A 130 -6.41 7.65 11.70
CA GLY A 130 -7.24 6.90 10.73
C GLY A 130 -7.11 7.34 9.27
N THR A 131 -6.31 8.37 9.00
CA THR A 131 -5.94 8.80 7.64
C THR A 131 -4.50 8.39 7.34
N VAL A 132 -4.21 8.13 6.07
CA VAL A 132 -2.87 7.84 5.54
C VAL A 132 -2.48 8.94 4.57
N GLY A 133 -1.38 9.62 4.88
CA GLY A 133 -0.65 10.45 3.92
C GLY A 133 0.29 9.55 3.12
N LEU A 134 0.11 9.54 1.81
CA LEU A 134 0.81 8.64 0.89
C LEU A 134 1.49 9.44 -0.23
N ALA A 135 2.81 9.35 -0.30
CA ALA A 135 3.56 9.81 -1.46
C ALA A 135 3.57 8.71 -2.52
N VAL A 136 2.92 8.98 -3.65
CA VAL A 136 2.73 8.04 -4.75
C VAL A 136 3.47 8.54 -5.99
N ARG A 137 4.34 7.70 -6.55
CA ARG A 137 4.94 7.97 -7.86
C ARG A 137 3.98 7.50 -8.95
N CYS A 138 3.47 8.42 -9.76
CA CYS A 138 2.53 8.06 -10.82
C CYS A 138 3.22 7.17 -11.89
N PRO A 139 2.69 5.98 -12.21
CA PRO A 139 3.28 5.10 -13.22
C PRO A 139 3.19 5.67 -14.65
N ALA A 140 2.29 6.62 -14.90
CA ALA A 140 2.10 7.22 -16.22
C ALA A 140 3.08 8.36 -16.51
N CYS A 141 3.29 9.28 -15.56
CA CYS A 141 4.11 10.48 -15.75
C CYS A 141 5.37 10.54 -14.88
N ALA A 142 5.60 9.50 -14.06
CA ALA A 142 6.73 9.34 -13.13
C ALA A 142 6.87 10.43 -12.06
N ARG A 143 5.92 11.36 -11.95
CA ARG A 143 5.88 12.42 -10.93
C ARG A 143 5.23 11.91 -9.64
N THR A 144 5.71 12.42 -8.51
CA THR A 144 5.17 12.09 -7.19
C THR A 144 4.03 13.04 -6.81
N SER A 145 2.91 12.49 -6.35
CA SER A 145 1.82 13.23 -5.72
C SER A 145 1.60 12.74 -4.30
N VAL A 146 1.20 13.66 -3.42
CA VAL A 146 0.87 13.34 -2.03
C VAL A 146 -0.65 13.27 -1.89
N ASN A 147 -1.13 12.08 -1.56
CA ASN A 147 -2.54 11.76 -1.43
C ASN A 147 -2.89 11.56 0.04
N LEU A 148 -4.13 11.87 0.38
CA LEU A 148 -4.74 11.63 1.69
C LEU A 148 -5.94 10.75 1.51
N VAL A 149 -5.88 9.59 2.15
CA VAL A 149 -6.87 8.52 2.02
C VAL A 149 -7.09 7.84 3.36
N THR A 150 -8.17 7.09 3.49
CA THR A 150 -8.43 6.26 4.67
C THR A 150 -7.45 5.09 4.75
N THR A 151 -7.30 4.48 5.93
CA THR A 151 -6.52 3.23 6.08
C THR A 151 -7.09 2.12 5.20
N SER A 152 -8.41 2.02 5.10
CA SER A 152 -9.09 1.02 4.28
C SER A 152 -8.79 1.19 2.79
N HIS A 153 -8.62 2.43 2.31
CA HIS A 153 -8.19 2.68 0.94
C HIS A 153 -6.87 2.01 0.60
N VAL A 154 -5.92 2.06 1.53
CA VAL A 154 -4.58 1.51 1.32
C VAL A 154 -4.58 0.00 1.56
N ASP A 155 -5.19 -0.46 2.64
CA ASP A 155 -5.06 -1.84 3.10
C ASP A 155 -5.91 -2.86 2.33
N LEU A 156 -7.02 -2.42 1.72
CA LEU A 156 -7.98 -3.32 1.07
C LEU A 156 -8.04 -3.06 -0.45
N PRO A 157 -7.65 -4.03 -1.28
CA PRO A 157 -7.83 -3.94 -2.73
C PRO A 157 -9.30 -3.72 -3.09
N PHE A 158 -9.55 -2.88 -4.10
CA PHE A 158 -10.86 -2.49 -4.61
C PHE A 158 -11.74 -1.69 -3.63
N HIS A 159 -11.22 -1.31 -2.47
CA HIS A 159 -11.88 -0.37 -1.56
C HIS A 159 -11.32 1.04 -1.81
N ASN A 160 -11.78 1.74 -2.84
CA ASN A 160 -11.36 3.12 -3.07
C ASN A 160 -12.28 4.10 -2.35
N ASP A 161 -11.69 5.10 -1.69
CA ASP A 161 -12.45 6.23 -1.12
C ASP A 161 -13.18 6.99 -2.23
N THR A 162 -14.37 7.51 -1.92
CA THR A 162 -15.14 8.36 -2.82
C THR A 162 -14.38 9.64 -3.19
N GLU A 163 -13.63 10.18 -2.23
CA GLU A 163 -12.82 11.39 -2.41
C GLU A 163 -11.39 11.11 -1.93
N VAL A 164 -10.42 11.37 -2.81
CA VAL A 164 -8.99 11.30 -2.49
C VAL A 164 -8.48 12.72 -2.29
N GLY A 165 -8.07 13.04 -1.07
CA GLY A 165 -7.47 14.34 -0.76
C GLY A 165 -6.11 14.47 -1.43
N VAL A 166 -5.79 15.65 -1.95
CA VAL A 166 -4.51 15.90 -2.63
C VAL A 166 -3.82 17.10 -2.02
N VAL A 167 -2.60 16.88 -1.58
CA VAL A 167 -1.76 17.96 -1.07
C VAL A 167 -1.01 18.55 -2.25
N ARG A 168 -1.28 19.82 -2.58
CA ARG A 168 -0.59 20.56 -3.65
C ARG A 168 0.88 20.90 -3.34
N HIS A 169 1.39 20.43 -2.19
CA HIS A 169 2.81 20.54 -1.87
C HIS A 169 3.56 19.55 -2.78
N VAL A 170 4.06 20.07 -3.89
CA VAL A 170 4.84 19.29 -4.85
C VAL A 170 6.24 19.14 -4.28
N PHE A 171 6.57 17.96 -3.77
CA PHE A 171 7.97 17.58 -3.66
C PHE A 171 8.50 17.51 -5.10
N TRP A 172 9.34 18.48 -5.47
CA TRP A 172 9.93 18.56 -6.81
C TRP A 172 10.96 17.43 -7.04
N GLU A 173 11.48 16.87 -5.96
CA GLU A 173 12.34 15.69 -5.87
C GLU A 173 11.64 14.56 -5.09
N GLU A 174 12.30 13.41 -4.91
CA GLU A 174 11.75 12.35 -4.06
C GLU A 174 11.72 12.85 -2.59
N PRO A 175 10.55 12.79 -1.91
CA PRO A 175 10.48 13.26 -0.54
C PRO A 175 11.35 12.40 0.37
N VAL A 176 12.09 13.06 1.26
CA VAL A 176 12.84 12.38 2.33
C VAL A 176 11.87 12.06 3.47
N VAL A 177 12.05 10.89 4.11
CA VAL A 177 11.17 10.36 5.17
C VAL A 177 10.90 11.41 6.27
N GLU A 178 11.94 12.08 6.76
CA GLU A 178 11.86 13.07 7.84
C GLU A 178 11.09 14.32 7.43
N GLU A 179 11.32 14.83 6.23
CA GLU A 179 10.64 16.02 5.71
C GLU A 179 9.14 15.73 5.53
N PHE A 180 8.81 14.58 4.96
CA PHE A 180 7.42 14.14 4.79
C PHE A 180 6.70 14.00 6.14
N ARG A 181 7.35 13.38 7.13
CA ARG A 181 6.79 13.27 8.49
C ARG A 181 6.61 14.64 9.13
N SER A 182 7.59 15.55 8.99
CA SER A 182 7.47 16.91 9.51
C SER A 182 6.33 17.67 8.83
N PHE A 183 6.12 17.47 7.54
CA PHE A 183 5.00 18.06 6.81
C PHE A 183 3.65 17.53 7.33
N LEU A 184 3.51 16.21 7.50
CA LEU A 184 2.29 15.62 8.04
C LEU A 184 2.02 16.00 9.51
N GLY A 185 3.05 16.32 10.28
CA GLY A 185 2.92 16.87 11.64
C GLY A 185 2.71 18.39 11.68
N SER A 186 2.58 19.06 10.54
CA SER A 186 2.45 20.52 10.47
C SER A 186 1.01 21.00 10.62
N SER A 187 0.85 22.24 11.08
CA SER A 187 -0.46 22.90 11.13
C SER A 187 -1.07 23.13 9.74
N GLU A 188 -0.25 23.25 8.69
CA GLU A 188 -0.72 23.32 7.30
C GLU A 188 -1.42 22.03 6.89
N PHE A 189 -0.89 20.88 7.32
CA PHE A 189 -1.50 19.60 7.11
C PHE A 189 -2.79 19.42 7.91
N ASP A 190 -2.79 19.75 9.20
CA ASP A 190 -3.97 19.64 10.06
C ASP A 190 -5.18 20.41 9.51
N ALA A 191 -4.95 21.63 9.01
CA ALA A 191 -6.01 22.45 8.43
C ALA A 191 -6.63 21.83 7.15
N ARG A 192 -5.87 21.02 6.41
CA ARG A 192 -6.34 20.31 5.22
C ARG A 192 -7.06 19.02 5.57
N ARG A 193 -6.57 18.28 6.57
CA ARG A 193 -7.21 17.05 7.07
C ARG A 193 -8.64 17.31 7.54
N LEU A 194 -8.90 18.44 8.20
CA LEU A 194 -10.24 18.81 8.68
C LEU A 194 -11.27 19.09 7.56
N ARG A 195 -10.87 19.06 6.28
CA ARG A 195 -11.73 19.32 5.12
C ARG A 195 -12.04 18.05 4.29
N LEU A 196 -11.51 16.90 4.70
CA LEU A 196 -11.85 15.57 4.20
C LEU A 196 -12.86 14.93 5.16
#